data_AF-A0A4Q1RD95-F1
#
_entry.id   AF-A0A4Q1RD95-F1
#
_cell.length_a   1.000
_cell.length_b   1.000
_cell.length_c   1.000
_cell.angle_alpha   90.00
_cell.angle_beta   90.00
_cell.angle_gamma   90.00
#
_symmetry.space_group_name_H-M   'P 1'
#
loop_
_entity.id
_entity.type
_entity.pdbx_description
1 polymer ?
#
loop_
_entity_poly.entity_id
_entity_poly.type
_entity_poly.pdbx_seq_one_letter_code
_entity_poly.pdbx_strand_id
1 'polypeptide(L)'
;MEYKGTKYPKECFTVVRDKTLAITPELYLATATEGFAPLKVYNSFSRFTFTIINEKKAVTANVKIEEFENIKRLSNIAQSMDVQAGLFIPINTNEADCYGEKDQAWKSEYDNANGTRIMNGIHKGKTPIEVLCEDPESGSKALTTQKEWLKRNLEQYPGNLKQINAIESALKLYESGDFKIQSSDIQTMKGKRIRIYSAEYRPLVRKARESDGKCPVYHIDIRWNIGQEYPVTISIINYYAPVSVTKEGLFNVHASQAVDRICGEICLTAAEWNNALRALRTAMFQFEVLHARDCINDAADAERRNRQAVNYPPDNFPFPG
;
A
#
# COMPACT_ATOMS: atom_id res chain seq x y z
N MET A 1 -22.71 19.60 -38.88
CA MET A 1 -22.53 19.23 -37.46
C MET A 1 -21.04 19.25 -37.19
N GLU A 2 -20.52 20.27 -36.49
CA GLU A 2 -19.09 20.28 -36.11
C GLU A 2 -18.85 19.23 -35.03
N TYR A 3 -17.88 18.34 -35.28
CA TYR A 3 -17.42 17.39 -34.27
C TYR A 3 -16.72 18.16 -33.14
N LYS A 4 -17.44 18.38 -32.04
CA LYS A 4 -16.86 18.83 -30.78
C LYS A 4 -16.21 17.62 -30.14
N GLY A 5 -14.90 17.47 -30.32
CA GLY A 5 -14.14 16.29 -29.87
C GLY A 5 -14.41 15.90 -28.42
N THR A 6 -14.38 14.58 -28.16
CA THR A 6 -14.55 14.03 -26.81
C THR A 6 -13.39 14.46 -25.93
N LYS A 7 -13.69 15.16 -24.83
CA LYS A 7 -12.68 15.55 -23.84
C LYS A 7 -12.26 14.34 -23.01
N TYR A 8 -10.95 14.18 -22.80
CA TYR A 8 -10.33 13.19 -21.93
C TYR A 8 -10.76 11.72 -22.19
N PRO A 9 -10.68 11.24 -23.44
CA PRO A 9 -11.30 9.96 -23.85
C PRO A 9 -10.70 8.72 -23.19
N LYS A 10 -9.55 8.83 -22.51
CA LYS A 10 -8.86 7.72 -21.83
C LYS A 10 -8.85 7.87 -20.30
N GLU A 11 -9.47 8.92 -19.78
CA GLU A 11 -9.48 9.17 -18.34
C GLU A 11 -10.35 8.14 -17.62
N CYS A 12 -9.79 7.45 -16.62
CA CYS A 12 -10.52 6.43 -15.86
C CYS A 12 -11.04 6.97 -14.51
N PHE A 13 -10.46 8.06 -14.01
CA PHE A 13 -10.85 8.67 -12.75
C PHE A 13 -10.47 10.14 -12.72
N THR A 14 -11.38 10.97 -12.21
CA THR A 14 -11.14 12.40 -11.96
C THR A 14 -11.86 12.92 -10.73
N VAL A 15 -11.21 13.85 -10.04
CA VAL A 15 -11.80 14.70 -9.01
C VAL A 15 -11.49 16.15 -9.36
N VAL A 16 -12.52 17.00 -9.39
CA VAL A 16 -12.42 18.43 -9.72
C VAL A 16 -12.85 19.28 -8.53
N ARG A 17 -11.95 20.13 -8.03
CA ARG A 17 -12.19 21.15 -7.00
C ARG A 17 -11.46 22.46 -7.37
N ASP A 18 -10.85 23.13 -6.40
CA ASP A 18 -9.81 24.14 -6.60
C ASP A 18 -8.63 23.57 -7.40
N LYS A 19 -8.35 22.28 -7.23
CA LYS A 19 -7.40 21.49 -8.03
C LYS A 19 -8.11 20.32 -8.70
N THR A 20 -7.56 19.89 -9.83
CA THR A 20 -8.02 18.68 -10.53
C THR A 20 -7.01 17.57 -10.38
N LEU A 21 -7.46 16.39 -9.96
CA LEU A 21 -6.73 15.14 -10.13
C LEU A 21 -7.35 14.37 -11.28
N ALA A 22 -6.53 13.94 -12.23
CA ALA A 22 -6.91 13.01 -13.29
C ALA A 22 -5.94 11.82 -13.29
N ILE A 23 -6.47 10.61 -13.46
CA ILE A 23 -5.67 9.39 -13.61
C ILE A 23 -6.00 8.71 -14.94
N THR A 24 -4.98 8.52 -15.77
CA THR A 24 -5.09 7.89 -17.08
C THR A 24 -4.33 6.56 -17.09
N PRO A 25 -4.96 5.43 -17.47
CA PRO A 25 -4.30 4.17 -17.70
C PRO A 25 -3.62 4.21 -19.07
N GLU A 26 -2.30 4.12 -19.07
CA GLU A 26 -1.45 4.01 -20.25
C GLU A 26 -0.99 2.55 -20.35
N LEU A 27 -1.87 1.68 -20.84
CA LEU A 27 -1.67 0.22 -20.91
C LEU A 27 -1.28 -0.20 -22.33
N TYR A 28 -0.28 -1.06 -22.44
CA TYR A 28 0.28 -1.50 -23.71
C TYR A 28 0.49 -3.02 -23.69
N LEU A 29 0.08 -3.67 -24.77
CA LEU A 29 0.14 -5.12 -24.92
C LEU A 29 1.61 -5.53 -25.06
N ALA A 30 2.02 -6.56 -24.33
CA ALA A 30 3.30 -7.21 -24.57
C ALA A 30 3.17 -8.13 -25.79
N THR A 31 4.02 -7.92 -26.79
CA THR A 31 4.04 -8.72 -28.01
C THR A 31 5.33 -9.51 -28.13
N ALA A 32 5.26 -10.75 -28.61
CA ALA A 32 6.44 -11.59 -28.79
C ALA A 32 7.48 -10.98 -29.75
N THR A 33 7.02 -10.21 -30.74
CA THR A 33 7.87 -9.46 -31.69
C THR A 33 8.75 -8.41 -31.02
N GLU A 34 8.35 -7.91 -29.85
CA GLU A 34 9.11 -6.96 -29.03
C GLU A 34 9.98 -7.66 -27.97
N GLY A 35 10.07 -9.00 -28.03
CA GLY A 35 10.88 -9.81 -27.12
C GLY A 35 10.21 -10.09 -25.77
N PHE A 36 8.91 -9.81 -25.62
CA PHE A 36 8.18 -10.16 -24.41
C PHE A 36 7.73 -11.63 -24.43
N ALA A 37 7.58 -12.23 -23.24
CA ALA A 37 7.00 -13.55 -23.10
C ALA A 37 5.54 -13.55 -23.61
N PRO A 38 5.12 -14.51 -24.46
CA PRO A 38 3.81 -14.47 -25.13
C PRO A 38 2.58 -14.42 -24.22
N LEU A 39 2.67 -14.99 -23.01
CA LEU A 39 1.57 -14.96 -22.03
C LEU A 39 1.58 -13.73 -21.13
N LYS A 40 2.58 -12.85 -21.27
CA LYS A 40 2.62 -11.60 -20.51
C LYS A 40 1.69 -10.60 -21.22
N VAL A 41 0.64 -10.17 -20.52
CA VAL A 41 -0.34 -9.21 -21.07
C VAL A 41 0.27 -7.81 -21.22
N TYR A 42 1.01 -7.34 -20.23
CA TYR A 42 1.50 -5.96 -20.19
C TYR A 42 2.97 -5.86 -20.59
N ASN A 43 3.30 -4.91 -21.46
CA ASN A 43 4.68 -4.54 -21.71
C ASN A 43 5.24 -3.62 -20.59
N SER A 44 6.54 -3.36 -20.62
CA SER A 44 7.26 -2.58 -19.60
C SER A 44 6.91 -1.08 -19.57
N PHE A 45 6.17 -0.56 -20.56
CA PHE A 45 5.71 0.83 -20.61
C PHE A 45 4.34 1.03 -19.95
N SER A 46 3.64 -0.06 -19.60
CA SER A 46 2.32 0.00 -18.98
C SER A 46 2.37 0.68 -17.61
N ARG A 47 1.53 1.69 -17.41
CA ARG A 47 1.55 2.56 -16.21
C ARG A 47 0.24 3.30 -16.01
N PHE A 48 0.05 3.82 -14.81
CA PHE A 48 -0.97 4.84 -14.51
C PHE A 48 -0.31 6.21 -14.45
N THR A 49 -0.83 7.15 -15.23
CA THR A 49 -0.37 8.54 -15.25
C THR A 49 -1.26 9.36 -14.34
N PHE A 50 -0.71 9.82 -13.22
CA PHE A 50 -1.37 10.74 -12.30
C PHE A 50 -1.04 12.17 -12.70
N THR A 51 -2.07 13.00 -12.83
CA THR A 51 -1.93 14.42 -13.18
C THR A 51 -2.67 15.28 -12.16
N ILE A 52 -1.98 16.23 -11.54
CA ILE A 52 -2.60 17.25 -10.69
C ILE A 52 -2.49 18.60 -11.39
N ILE A 53 -3.62 19.27 -11.60
CA ILE A 53 -3.72 20.58 -12.25
C ILE A 53 -4.16 21.62 -11.22
N ASN A 54 -3.40 22.72 -11.12
CA ASN A 54 -3.72 23.88 -10.30
C ASN A 54 -3.44 25.16 -11.10
N GLU A 55 -4.43 26.04 -11.28
CA GLU A 55 -4.29 27.38 -11.88
C GLU A 55 -3.36 27.42 -13.12
N LYS A 56 -3.60 26.51 -14.08
CA LYS A 56 -2.85 26.30 -15.35
C LYS A 56 -1.48 25.61 -15.25
N LYS A 57 -0.98 25.27 -14.07
CA LYS A 57 0.20 24.41 -13.90
C LYS A 57 -0.23 22.97 -13.67
N ALA A 58 0.34 22.05 -14.45
CA ALA A 58 0.11 20.63 -14.28
C ALA A 58 1.39 19.98 -13.79
N VAL A 59 1.26 19.08 -12.82
CA VAL A 59 2.31 18.14 -12.44
C VAL A 59 1.87 16.72 -12.77
N THR A 60 2.80 15.91 -13.24
CA THR A 60 2.53 14.53 -13.70
C THR A 60 3.53 13.56 -13.13
N ALA A 61 3.08 12.36 -12.79
CA ALA A 61 3.92 11.24 -12.41
C ALA A 61 3.34 9.93 -12.92
N ASN A 62 4.23 8.97 -13.21
CA ASN A 62 3.81 7.62 -13.58
C ASN A 62 4.00 6.66 -12.41
N VAL A 63 2.97 5.85 -12.16
CA VAL A 63 2.98 4.70 -11.26
C VAL A 63 2.94 3.44 -12.11
N LYS A 64 3.86 2.51 -11.87
CA LYS A 64 3.90 1.24 -12.59
C LYS A 64 2.69 0.38 -12.22
N ILE A 65 2.17 -0.40 -13.17
CA ILE A 65 1.01 -1.26 -12.91
C ILE A 65 1.28 -2.34 -11.85
N GLU A 66 2.53 -2.79 -11.72
CA GLU A 66 2.92 -3.81 -10.75
C GLU A 66 2.81 -3.33 -9.30
N GLU A 67 2.82 -2.01 -9.08
CA GLU A 67 2.66 -1.40 -7.76
C GLU A 67 1.20 -1.43 -7.29
N PHE A 68 0.25 -1.62 -8.21
CA PHE A 68 -1.17 -1.41 -7.96
C PHE A 68 -1.71 -2.26 -6.80
N GLU A 69 -1.40 -3.56 -6.77
CA GLU A 69 -1.93 -4.45 -5.73
C GLU A 69 -1.38 -4.09 -4.35
N ASN A 70 -0.12 -3.64 -4.27
CA ASN A 70 0.46 -3.18 -3.00
C ASN A 70 -0.18 -1.85 -2.55
N ILE A 71 -0.35 -0.91 -3.47
CA ILE A 71 -1.06 0.36 -3.20
C ILE A 71 -2.47 0.09 -2.67
N LYS A 72 -3.22 -0.80 -3.32
CA LYS A 72 -4.56 -1.19 -2.90
C LYS A 72 -4.56 -1.86 -1.53
N ARG A 73 -3.65 -2.81 -1.29
CA ARG A 73 -3.52 -3.50 0.01
C ARG A 73 -3.21 -2.52 1.15
N LEU A 74 -2.22 -1.66 0.98
CA LEU A 74 -1.86 -0.67 2.00
C LEU A 74 -2.97 0.36 2.23
N SER A 75 -3.70 0.74 1.17
CA SER A 75 -4.87 1.60 1.30
C SER A 75 -5.97 0.96 2.16
N ASN A 76 -6.27 -0.32 1.93
CA ASN A 76 -7.25 -1.05 2.74
C ASN A 76 -6.83 -1.16 4.21
N ILE A 77 -5.55 -1.45 4.46
CA ILE A 77 -5.00 -1.51 5.84
C ILE A 77 -5.13 -0.15 6.52
N ALA A 78 -4.72 0.93 5.83
CA ALA A 78 -4.81 2.28 6.36
C ALA A 78 -6.25 2.72 6.62
N GLN A 79 -7.17 2.38 5.71
CA GLN A 79 -8.59 2.63 5.91
C GLN A 79 -9.15 1.88 7.12
N SER A 80 -8.80 0.60 7.30
CA SER A 80 -9.23 -0.16 8.48
C SER A 80 -8.72 0.46 9.77
N MET A 81 -7.46 0.91 9.80
CA MET A 81 -6.89 1.62 10.94
C MET A 81 -7.62 2.96 11.19
N ASP A 82 -7.98 3.67 10.14
CA ASP A 82 -8.68 4.96 10.22
C ASP A 82 -10.14 4.82 10.67
N VAL A 83 -10.85 3.81 10.16
CA VAL A 83 -12.21 3.45 10.61
C VAL A 83 -12.17 3.04 12.07
N GLN A 84 -11.20 2.21 12.48
CA GLN A 84 -11.02 1.89 13.89
C GLN A 84 -10.78 3.18 14.70
N ALA A 85 -9.92 4.08 14.24
CA ALA A 85 -9.70 5.36 14.91
C ALA A 85 -10.94 6.25 15.00
N GLY A 86 -11.79 6.25 13.98
CA GLY A 86 -13.03 7.04 13.93
C GLY A 86 -14.20 6.42 14.69
N LEU A 87 -14.27 5.09 14.82
CA LEU A 87 -15.31 4.39 15.60
C LEU A 87 -15.09 4.55 17.10
N PHE A 88 -13.86 4.82 17.55
CA PHE A 88 -13.56 5.26 18.91
C PHE A 88 -13.69 6.78 19.03
N ILE A 89 -14.89 7.31 18.82
CA ILE A 89 -15.23 8.62 19.40
C ILE A 89 -15.22 8.38 20.92
N PRO A 90 -14.39 9.09 21.72
CA PRO A 90 -14.66 9.15 23.13
C PRO A 90 -16.04 9.78 23.25
N ILE A 91 -17.04 8.99 23.60
CA ILE A 91 -18.25 9.57 24.15
C ILE A 91 -17.74 10.38 25.34
N ASN A 92 -17.87 11.70 25.27
CA ASN A 92 -17.75 12.53 26.46
C ASN A 92 -18.91 12.10 27.36
N THR A 93 -18.71 11.05 28.15
CA THR A 93 -19.68 10.59 29.14
C THR A 93 -19.64 11.55 30.32
N ASN A 94 -20.14 12.76 30.09
CA ASN A 94 -20.98 13.39 31.11
C ASN A 94 -22.39 12.79 31.09
N GLU A 95 -22.69 11.89 30.15
CA GLU A 95 -23.83 10.99 30.21
C GLU A 95 -23.37 9.67 30.83
N ALA A 96 -23.75 9.49 32.09
CA ALA A 96 -23.92 8.18 32.67
C ALA A 96 -24.90 7.37 31.79
N ASP A 97 -24.68 6.06 31.76
CA ASP A 97 -25.64 5.02 31.36
C ASP A 97 -25.73 4.66 29.87
N CYS A 98 -25.01 3.60 29.45
CA CYS A 98 -25.55 2.54 28.55
C CYS A 98 -24.63 1.31 28.32
N TYR A 99 -23.70 0.93 29.21
CA TYR A 99 -22.98 -0.35 29.05
C TYR A 99 -23.79 -1.48 29.68
N GLY A 100 -24.26 -2.44 28.87
CA GLY A 100 -24.86 -3.68 29.38
C GLY A 100 -23.84 -4.51 30.19
N GLU A 101 -24.31 -5.42 31.04
CA GLU A 101 -23.46 -6.22 31.96
C GLU A 101 -22.27 -6.91 31.26
N LYS A 102 -22.45 -7.37 30.01
CA LYS A 102 -21.37 -8.00 29.22
C LYS A 102 -20.23 -7.05 28.87
N ASP A 103 -20.53 -5.78 28.56
CA ASP A 103 -19.51 -4.78 28.18
C ASP A 103 -18.71 -4.30 29.39
N GLN A 104 -19.33 -4.26 30.57
CA GLN A 104 -18.65 -3.95 31.83
C GLN A 104 -17.68 -5.08 32.23
N ALA A 105 -18.11 -6.34 32.09
CA ALA A 105 -17.27 -7.50 32.35
C ALA A 105 -16.07 -7.55 31.40
N TRP A 106 -16.30 -7.33 30.09
CA TRP A 106 -15.23 -7.27 29.10
C TRP A 106 -14.21 -6.16 29.41
N LYS A 107 -14.69 -4.96 29.76
CA LYS A 107 -13.82 -3.81 30.08
C LYS A 107 -12.95 -4.07 31.31
N SER A 108 -13.54 -4.64 32.36
CA SER A 108 -12.81 -5.00 33.59
C SER A 108 -11.68 -6.01 33.32
N GLU A 109 -11.98 -7.05 32.53
CA GLU A 109 -10.98 -8.06 32.12
C GLU A 109 -9.87 -7.42 31.28
N TYR A 110 -10.24 -6.55 30.33
CA TYR A 110 -9.26 -5.88 29.48
C TYR A 110 -8.35 -4.93 30.28
N ASP A 111 -8.91 -4.09 31.15
CA ASP A 111 -8.16 -3.11 31.94
C ASP A 111 -7.16 -3.82 32.88
N ASN A 112 -7.55 -4.97 33.44
CA ASN A 112 -6.66 -5.80 34.25
C ASN A 112 -5.51 -6.39 33.41
N ALA A 113 -5.83 -6.94 32.24
CA ALA A 113 -4.88 -7.54 31.31
C ALA A 113 -3.90 -6.54 30.68
N ASN A 114 -4.34 -5.29 30.45
CA ASN A 114 -3.52 -4.25 29.85
C ASN A 114 -2.83 -3.32 30.88
N GLY A 115 -3.34 -3.26 32.11
CA GLY A 115 -2.79 -2.41 33.17
C GLY A 115 -1.60 -3.02 33.93
N THR A 116 -1.32 -4.32 33.73
CA THR A 116 -0.28 -5.05 34.47
C THR A 116 0.82 -5.54 33.54
N ARG A 117 2.07 -5.13 33.80
CA ARG A 117 3.24 -5.59 33.05
C ARG A 117 3.81 -6.86 33.64
N ILE A 118 4.30 -7.75 32.78
CA ILE A 118 5.04 -8.96 33.10
C ILE A 118 6.41 -8.54 33.62
N MET A 119 6.80 -9.02 34.79
CA MET A 119 8.02 -8.55 35.47
C MET A 119 9.26 -9.40 35.18
N ASN A 120 9.08 -10.62 34.68
CA ASN A 120 10.13 -11.64 34.54
C ASN A 120 10.02 -12.40 33.20
N GLY A 121 11.11 -13.01 32.74
CA GLY A 121 11.14 -13.84 31.53
C GLY A 121 11.30 -13.06 30.22
N ILE A 122 11.05 -13.72 29.09
CA ILE A 122 11.28 -13.19 27.72
C ILE A 122 10.37 -12.00 27.41
N HIS A 123 9.15 -11.98 27.98
CA HIS A 123 8.18 -10.91 27.77
C HIS A 123 8.21 -9.84 28.88
N LYS A 124 9.31 -9.76 29.63
CA LYS A 124 9.49 -8.75 30.68
C LYS A 124 9.27 -7.34 30.13
N GLY A 125 8.48 -6.55 30.85
CA GLY A 125 8.11 -5.19 30.50
C GLY A 125 6.87 -5.09 29.61
N LYS A 126 6.36 -6.19 29.06
CA LYS A 126 5.15 -6.19 28.23
C LYS A 126 3.89 -6.49 29.04
N THR A 127 2.73 -6.05 28.59
CA THR A 127 1.44 -6.47 29.14
C THR A 127 1.02 -7.80 28.52
N PRO A 128 0.22 -8.63 29.21
CA PRO A 128 -0.37 -9.82 28.61
C PRO A 128 -1.10 -9.58 27.28
N ILE A 129 -1.77 -8.42 27.11
CA ILE A 129 -2.39 -8.04 25.83
C ILE A 129 -1.34 -7.79 24.75
N GLU A 130 -0.28 -7.04 25.04
CA GLU A 130 0.82 -6.78 24.10
C GLU A 130 1.46 -8.09 23.60
N VAL A 131 1.63 -9.08 24.48
CA VAL A 131 2.18 -10.40 24.11
C VAL A 131 1.27 -11.15 23.14
N LEU A 132 -0.05 -11.09 23.33
CA LEU A 132 -1.02 -11.71 22.42
C LEU A 132 -1.15 -10.95 21.08
N CYS A 133 -0.97 -9.63 21.07
CA CYS A 133 -0.99 -8.82 19.85
C CYS A 133 0.16 -9.16 18.90
N GLU A 134 1.35 -9.45 19.43
CA GLU A 134 2.55 -9.71 18.63
C GLU A 134 2.49 -11.05 17.89
N ASP A 135 2.10 -12.10 18.60
CA ASP A 135 1.89 -13.43 18.06
C ASP A 135 0.82 -14.13 18.91
N PRO A 136 -0.44 -14.21 18.46
CA PRO A 136 -1.52 -14.73 19.29
C PRO A 136 -1.34 -16.21 19.68
N GLU A 137 -0.80 -17.03 18.77
CA GLU A 137 -0.67 -18.47 19.00
C GLU A 137 0.53 -18.78 19.90
N SER A 138 1.69 -18.19 19.60
CA SER A 138 2.90 -18.36 20.40
C SER A 138 2.80 -17.63 21.75
N GLY A 139 2.21 -16.43 21.74
CA GLY A 139 1.98 -15.60 22.90
C GLY A 139 1.03 -16.25 23.90
N SER A 140 -0.07 -16.86 23.47
CA SER A 140 -0.99 -17.57 24.35
C SER A 140 -0.31 -18.76 25.06
N LYS A 141 0.52 -19.53 24.34
CA LYS A 141 1.33 -20.61 24.92
C LYS A 141 2.32 -20.06 25.95
N ALA A 142 3.04 -19.00 25.61
CA ALA A 142 4.02 -18.36 26.50
C ALA A 142 3.38 -17.81 27.78
N LEU A 143 2.22 -17.15 27.67
CA LEU A 143 1.47 -16.63 28.80
C LEU A 143 0.93 -17.76 29.70
N THR A 144 0.49 -18.87 29.11
CA THR A 144 0.05 -20.04 29.88
C THR A 144 1.19 -20.61 30.71
N THR A 145 2.38 -20.79 30.12
CA THR A 145 3.58 -21.23 30.86
C THR A 145 3.98 -20.24 31.95
N GLN A 146 3.93 -18.93 31.66
CA GLN A 146 4.25 -17.88 32.63
C GLN A 146 3.28 -17.90 33.82
N LYS A 147 1.98 -18.07 33.56
CA LYS A 147 0.93 -18.22 34.59
C LYS A 147 1.21 -19.42 35.50
N GLU A 148 1.54 -20.57 34.94
CA GLU A 148 1.86 -21.77 35.72
C GLU A 148 3.07 -21.57 36.63
N TRP A 149 4.13 -20.93 36.12
CA TRP A 149 5.31 -20.61 36.92
C TRP A 149 4.96 -19.64 38.07
N LEU A 150 4.17 -18.60 37.80
CA LEU A 150 3.74 -17.65 38.83
C LEU A 150 2.88 -18.31 39.91
N LYS A 151 1.96 -19.22 39.53
CA LYS A 151 1.12 -19.99 40.46
C LYS A 151 1.95 -20.87 41.39
N ARG A 152 2.95 -21.59 40.86
CA ARG A 152 3.85 -22.44 41.65
C ARG A 152 4.66 -21.66 42.68
N ASN A 153 4.92 -20.38 42.43
CA ASN A 153 5.70 -19.49 43.30
C ASN A 153 4.82 -18.50 44.09
N LEU A 154 3.50 -18.74 44.14
CA LEU A 154 2.56 -17.78 44.73
C LEU A 154 2.66 -17.72 46.26
N GLU A 155 2.85 -18.87 46.92
CA GLU A 155 3.01 -18.94 48.38
C GLU A 155 4.24 -18.15 48.86
N GLN A 156 5.33 -18.21 48.09
CA GLN A 156 6.56 -17.50 48.39
C GLN A 156 6.51 -16.02 48.01
N TYR A 157 5.78 -15.68 46.94
CA TYR A 157 5.65 -14.31 46.43
C TYR A 157 4.18 -13.94 46.17
N PRO A 158 3.44 -13.50 47.20
CA PRO A 158 2.02 -13.16 47.09
C PRO A 158 1.73 -12.08 46.03
N GLY A 159 2.70 -11.21 45.74
CA GLY A 159 2.61 -10.19 44.68
C GLY A 159 2.43 -10.74 43.26
N ASN A 160 2.71 -12.04 43.05
CA ASN A 160 2.47 -12.71 41.77
C ASN A 160 0.98 -12.78 41.40
N LEU A 161 0.08 -12.70 42.39
CA LEU A 161 -1.38 -12.79 42.17
C LEU A 161 -1.87 -11.77 41.13
N LYS A 162 -1.34 -10.55 41.16
CA LYS A 162 -1.73 -9.48 40.24
C LYS A 162 -1.38 -9.82 38.78
N GLN A 163 -0.19 -10.40 38.55
CA GLN A 163 0.23 -10.84 37.21
C GLN A 163 -0.54 -12.09 36.77
N ILE A 164 -0.84 -13.01 37.68
CA ILE A 164 -1.66 -14.20 37.38
C ILE A 164 -3.04 -13.77 36.89
N ASN A 165 -3.72 -12.89 37.63
CA ASN A 165 -5.05 -12.42 37.27
C ASN A 165 -5.04 -11.69 35.92
N ALA A 166 -4.05 -10.82 35.68
CA ALA A 166 -3.94 -10.12 34.40
C ALA A 166 -3.72 -11.06 33.20
N ILE A 167 -2.91 -12.11 33.39
CA ILE A 167 -2.69 -13.14 32.36
C ILE A 167 -3.97 -13.95 32.12
N GLU A 168 -4.69 -14.31 33.18
CA GLU A 168 -5.97 -15.04 33.06
C GLU A 168 -7.03 -14.22 32.34
N SER A 169 -7.16 -12.93 32.66
CA SER A 169 -8.03 -12.00 31.93
C SER A 169 -7.67 -11.93 30.45
N ALA A 170 -6.38 -11.86 30.11
CA ALA A 170 -5.92 -11.81 28.72
C ALA A 170 -6.22 -13.10 27.94
N LEU A 171 -5.97 -14.26 28.55
CA LEU A 171 -6.26 -15.57 27.94
C LEU A 171 -7.77 -15.78 27.76
N LYS A 172 -8.58 -15.35 28.73
CA LYS A 172 -10.05 -15.39 28.64
C LYS A 172 -10.57 -14.56 27.48
N LEU A 173 -10.04 -13.35 27.31
CA LEU A 173 -10.36 -12.48 26.17
C LEU A 173 -9.94 -13.10 24.84
N TYR A 174 -8.76 -13.73 24.79
CA TYR A 174 -8.27 -14.46 23.63
C TYR A 174 -9.17 -15.66 23.25
N GLU A 175 -9.52 -16.50 24.22
CA GLU A 175 -10.38 -17.68 24.03
C GLU A 175 -11.80 -17.31 23.60
N SER A 176 -12.32 -16.18 24.08
CA SER A 176 -13.63 -15.66 23.68
C SER A 176 -13.68 -15.08 22.27
N GLY A 177 -12.53 -14.84 21.63
CA GLY A 177 -12.44 -14.15 20.34
C GLY A 177 -12.69 -12.63 20.41
N ASP A 178 -12.95 -12.07 21.60
CA ASP A 178 -13.21 -10.65 21.85
C ASP A 178 -11.93 -9.83 22.05
N PHE A 179 -10.89 -10.12 21.28
CA PHE A 179 -9.62 -9.40 21.30
C PHE A 179 -9.77 -8.04 20.58
N LYS A 180 -10.46 -7.09 21.22
CA LYS A 180 -10.55 -5.70 20.76
C LYS A 180 -9.41 -4.91 21.41
N ILE A 181 -8.49 -4.38 20.59
CA ILE A 181 -7.47 -3.42 21.01
C ILE A 181 -8.17 -2.18 21.60
N GLN A 182 -7.82 -1.72 22.81
CA GLN A 182 -8.44 -0.52 23.41
C GLN A 182 -7.90 0.79 22.82
N SER A 183 -8.72 1.82 23.06
CA SER A 183 -8.66 3.22 22.67
C SER A 183 -7.45 4.05 23.12
N SER A 184 -6.59 3.59 24.03
CA SER A 184 -5.39 4.34 24.45
C SER A 184 -4.27 4.33 23.39
N ASP A 185 -4.18 3.28 22.58
CA ASP A 185 -3.29 3.22 21.41
C ASP A 185 -3.85 3.97 20.18
N ILE A 186 -5.12 4.39 20.24
CA ILE A 186 -5.87 4.94 19.12
C ILE A 186 -5.93 6.48 19.18
N GLN A 187 -5.94 7.09 20.37
CA GLN A 187 -5.72 8.54 20.49
C GLN A 187 -4.32 8.97 20.02
N THR A 188 -3.32 8.09 20.11
CA THR A 188 -1.98 8.32 19.53
C THR A 188 -1.93 8.12 18.01
N MET A 189 -2.98 7.58 17.36
CA MET A 189 -3.02 7.36 15.91
C MET A 189 -3.60 8.55 15.13
N LYS A 190 -4.45 9.37 15.76
CA LYS A 190 -4.99 10.58 15.13
C LYS A 190 -3.84 11.54 14.80
N GLY A 191 -3.69 11.92 13.54
CA GLY A 191 -2.56 12.73 13.06
C GLY A 191 -1.31 11.93 12.64
N LYS A 192 -1.29 10.60 12.82
CA LYS A 192 -0.26 9.76 12.18
C LYS A 192 -0.51 9.66 10.67
N ARG A 193 0.59 9.45 9.93
CA ARG A 193 0.59 9.32 8.48
C ARG A 193 1.11 7.94 8.09
N ILE A 194 0.33 7.20 7.33
CA ILE A 194 0.74 5.91 6.73
C ILE A 194 1.17 6.20 5.29
N ARG A 195 2.39 5.80 4.94
CA ARG A 195 2.85 5.88 3.54
C ARG A 195 2.24 4.72 2.76
N ILE A 196 1.42 5.04 1.76
CA ILE A 196 0.81 4.05 0.86
C ILE A 196 1.75 3.76 -0.30
N TYR A 197 2.35 4.80 -0.87
CA TYR A 197 3.27 4.68 -1.99
C TYR A 197 4.25 5.83 -2.03
N SER A 198 5.47 5.55 -2.46
CA SER A 198 6.47 6.57 -2.74
C SER A 198 7.38 6.05 -3.83
N ALA A 199 7.33 6.68 -4.99
CA ALA A 199 8.30 6.38 -6.03
C ALA A 199 9.66 6.99 -5.66
N GLU A 200 10.76 6.35 -6.04
CA GLU A 200 12.04 7.07 -6.09
C GLU A 200 11.96 8.24 -7.08
N TYR A 201 12.93 9.15 -7.02
CA TYR A 201 13.03 10.23 -8.01
C TYR A 201 13.34 9.63 -9.38
N ARG A 202 12.39 9.72 -10.32
CA ARG A 202 12.51 9.08 -11.63
C ARG A 202 12.91 10.12 -12.70
N PRO A 203 14.15 10.09 -13.21
CA PRO A 203 14.54 10.95 -14.32
C PRO A 203 14.05 10.40 -15.66
N LEU A 204 13.62 11.30 -16.54
CA LEU A 204 13.28 11.01 -17.92
C LEU A 204 14.44 11.40 -18.84
N VAL A 205 15.51 10.58 -18.82
CA VAL A 205 16.78 10.88 -19.51
C VAL A 205 16.66 11.10 -21.01
N ARG A 206 15.68 10.46 -21.66
CA ARG A 206 15.39 10.64 -23.10
C ARG A 206 14.70 11.97 -23.42
N LYS A 207 14.36 12.78 -22.41
CA LYS A 207 13.71 14.09 -22.54
C LYS A 207 14.58 15.21 -21.97
N ALA A 208 15.90 15.03 -21.95
CA ALA A 208 16.83 16.08 -21.52
C ALA A 208 16.58 17.36 -22.34
N ARG A 209 16.57 18.51 -21.65
CA ARG A 209 16.42 19.79 -22.32
C ARG A 209 17.67 20.13 -23.11
N GLU A 210 17.50 20.55 -24.36
CA GLU A 210 18.61 20.91 -25.23
C GLU A 210 19.41 22.11 -24.69
N SER A 211 18.76 23.04 -24.00
CA SER A 211 19.37 24.30 -23.55
C SER A 211 20.38 24.13 -22.41
N ASP A 212 20.15 23.20 -21.48
CA ASP A 212 20.96 23.04 -20.27
C ASP A 212 21.29 21.59 -19.92
N GLY A 213 20.91 20.63 -20.76
CA GLY A 213 21.14 19.20 -20.55
C GLY A 213 20.41 18.59 -19.35
N LYS A 214 19.57 19.36 -18.63
CA LYS A 214 18.88 18.84 -17.44
C LYS A 214 17.72 17.95 -17.85
N CYS A 215 17.57 16.85 -17.13
CA CYS A 215 16.49 15.89 -17.35
C CYS A 215 15.27 16.27 -16.50
N PRO A 216 14.04 16.11 -17.03
CA PRO A 216 12.85 16.20 -16.20
C PRO A 216 12.83 15.03 -15.22
N VAL A 217 12.55 15.34 -13.96
CA VAL A 217 12.45 14.40 -12.85
C VAL A 217 11.08 14.53 -12.23
N TYR A 218 10.48 13.39 -11.89
CA TYR A 218 9.24 13.37 -11.13
C TYR A 218 9.35 12.50 -9.89
N HIS A 219 8.52 12.84 -8.90
CA HIS A 219 8.30 12.06 -7.69
C HIS A 219 6.82 12.10 -7.34
N ILE A 220 6.28 10.98 -6.88
CA ILE A 220 4.91 10.87 -6.38
C ILE A 220 4.95 10.18 -5.03
N ASP A 221 4.19 10.73 -4.09
CA ASP A 221 4.00 10.20 -2.74
C ASP A 221 2.50 10.21 -2.41
N ILE A 222 2.00 9.05 -1.98
CA ILE A 222 0.61 8.81 -1.60
C ILE A 222 0.60 8.42 -0.12
N ARG A 223 -0.14 9.16 0.68
CA ARG A 223 -0.21 8.99 2.14
C ARG A 223 -1.66 8.94 2.61
N TRP A 224 -1.88 8.19 3.67
CA TRP A 224 -3.12 8.20 4.44
C TRP A 224 -2.90 8.91 5.77
N ASN A 225 -3.67 9.95 6.03
CA ASN A 225 -3.65 10.74 7.25
C ASN A 225 -4.84 10.33 8.12
N ILE A 226 -4.55 9.67 9.23
CA ILE A 226 -5.58 9.09 10.11
C ILE A 226 -6.38 10.21 10.80
N GLY A 227 -7.70 10.07 10.79
CA GLY A 227 -8.68 10.92 11.45
C GLY A 227 -9.01 12.21 10.70
N GLN A 228 -8.65 12.31 9.41
CA GLN A 228 -8.95 13.45 8.56
C GLN A 228 -10.16 13.16 7.66
N GLU A 229 -10.97 14.18 7.37
CA GLU A 229 -12.12 14.05 6.45
C GLU A 229 -11.68 13.70 5.02
N TYR A 230 -10.51 14.22 4.61
CA TYR A 230 -9.83 13.89 3.36
C TYR A 230 -8.52 13.16 3.68
N PRO A 231 -8.60 11.86 4.06
CA PRO A 231 -7.45 11.17 4.63
C PRO A 231 -6.37 10.90 3.59
N VAL A 232 -6.67 10.82 2.30
CA VAL A 232 -5.67 10.45 1.29
C VAL A 232 -5.04 11.69 0.68
N THR A 233 -3.74 11.90 0.89
CA THR A 233 -2.96 12.94 0.23
C THR A 233 -2.12 12.35 -0.89
N ILE A 234 -2.27 12.90 -2.09
CA ILE A 234 -1.41 12.61 -3.24
C ILE A 234 -0.58 13.87 -3.52
N SER A 235 0.74 13.73 -3.46
CA SER A 235 1.68 14.80 -3.80
C SER A 235 2.55 14.40 -4.98
N ILE A 236 2.72 15.30 -5.94
CA ILE A 236 3.58 15.13 -7.11
C ILE A 236 4.52 16.32 -7.19
N ILE A 237 5.80 16.03 -7.36
CA ILE A 237 6.83 17.03 -7.58
C ILE A 237 7.43 16.79 -8.97
N ASN A 238 7.49 17.83 -9.80
CA ASN A 238 8.28 17.87 -11.02
C ASN A 238 9.38 18.93 -10.91
N TYR A 239 10.56 18.63 -11.44
CA TYR A 239 11.66 19.58 -11.55
C TYR A 239 12.61 19.11 -12.65
N TYR A 240 13.61 19.92 -12.98
CA TYR A 240 14.70 19.53 -13.88
C TYR A 240 16.01 19.46 -13.11
N ALA A 241 16.78 18.39 -13.32
CA ALA A 241 18.09 18.22 -12.69
C ALA A 241 19.09 17.52 -13.61
N PRO A 242 20.41 17.74 -13.42
CA PRO A 242 21.43 16.93 -14.04
C PRO A 242 21.33 15.47 -13.57
N VAL A 243 21.60 14.53 -14.48
CA VAL A 243 21.57 13.09 -14.20
C VAL A 243 22.85 12.47 -14.71
N SER A 244 23.55 11.76 -13.83
CA SER A 244 24.73 10.98 -14.19
C SER A 244 24.41 9.49 -14.16
N VAL A 245 25.03 8.72 -15.06
CA VAL A 245 24.92 7.26 -15.07
C VAL A 245 26.10 6.68 -14.30
N THR A 246 25.85 5.82 -13.31
CA THR A 246 26.92 5.10 -12.60
C THR A 246 27.52 4.02 -13.51
N LYS A 247 28.67 3.46 -13.11
CA LYS A 247 29.32 2.35 -13.84
C LYS A 247 28.42 1.12 -13.99
N GLU A 248 27.43 0.97 -13.10
CA GLU A 248 26.45 -0.12 -13.08
C GLU A 248 25.18 0.19 -13.90
N GLY A 249 25.14 1.35 -14.58
CA GLY A 249 24.00 1.75 -15.39
C GLY A 249 22.85 2.38 -14.59
N LEU A 250 23.04 2.65 -13.29
CA LEU A 250 22.03 3.29 -12.46
C LEU A 250 22.04 4.81 -12.65
N PHE A 251 20.87 5.44 -12.65
CA PHE A 251 20.77 6.89 -12.73
C PHE A 251 20.93 7.52 -11.35
N ASN A 252 21.80 8.51 -11.24
CA ASN A 252 21.94 9.34 -10.06
C ASN A 252 21.45 10.77 -10.39
N VAL A 253 20.46 11.24 -9.63
CA VAL A 253 19.82 12.55 -9.81
C VAL A 253 20.48 13.57 -8.89
N HIS A 254 21.05 14.64 -9.46
CA HIS A 254 21.70 15.71 -8.70
C HIS A 254 20.65 16.73 -8.22
N ALA A 255 19.83 16.33 -7.24
CA ALA A 255 18.70 17.11 -6.75
C ALA A 255 19.09 18.47 -6.13
N SER A 256 20.34 18.63 -5.66
CA SER A 256 20.86 19.91 -5.16
C SER A 256 20.97 20.99 -6.26
N GLN A 257 21.03 20.58 -7.52
CA GLN A 257 21.07 21.46 -8.70
C GLN A 257 19.73 21.52 -9.43
N ALA A 258 18.65 21.13 -8.75
CA ALA A 258 17.31 21.15 -9.31
C ALA A 258 16.85 22.59 -9.62
N VAL A 259 16.18 22.74 -10.76
CA VAL A 259 15.55 24.00 -11.18
C VAL A 259 14.09 23.76 -11.57
N ASP A 260 13.31 24.85 -11.65
CA ASP A 260 11.91 24.86 -12.09
C ASP A 260 11.03 23.87 -11.32
N ARG A 261 11.22 23.81 -10.00
CA ARG A 261 10.48 22.90 -9.12
C ARG A 261 9.02 23.35 -9.01
N ILE A 262 8.11 22.43 -9.33
CA ILE A 262 6.67 22.60 -9.18
C ILE A 262 6.15 21.44 -8.32
N CYS A 263 5.29 21.76 -7.35
CA CYS A 263 4.64 20.79 -6.48
C CYS A 263 3.12 20.92 -6.66
N GLY A 264 2.45 19.79 -6.87
CA GLY A 264 1.00 19.68 -6.80
C GLY A 264 0.63 18.71 -5.70
N GLU A 265 -0.36 19.08 -4.90
CA GLU A 265 -0.89 18.24 -3.83
C GLU A 265 -2.42 18.35 -3.82
N ILE A 266 -3.09 17.21 -3.68
CA ILE A 266 -4.54 17.11 -3.56
C ILE A 266 -4.90 16.09 -2.48
N CYS A 267 -5.97 16.39 -1.73
CA CYS A 267 -6.52 15.48 -0.73
C CYS A 267 -7.86 14.90 -1.24
N LEU A 268 -8.07 13.61 -0.97
CA LEU A 268 -9.26 12.86 -1.36
C LEU A 268 -9.94 12.28 -0.13
N THR A 269 -11.26 12.14 -0.20
CA THR A 269 -11.99 11.32 0.76
C THR A 269 -11.63 9.85 0.58
N ALA A 270 -11.85 9.02 1.61
CA ALA A 270 -11.66 7.58 1.49
C ALA A 270 -12.52 6.98 0.35
N ALA A 271 -13.74 7.48 0.17
CA ALA A 271 -14.65 7.03 -0.90
C ALA A 271 -14.12 7.36 -2.30
N GLU A 272 -13.60 8.57 -2.50
CA GLU A 272 -13.01 8.98 -3.78
C GLU A 272 -11.77 8.15 -4.11
N TRP A 273 -10.91 7.92 -3.11
CA TRP A 273 -9.73 7.08 -3.31
C TRP A 273 -10.09 5.63 -3.63
N ASN A 274 -11.07 5.05 -2.93
CA ASN A 274 -11.56 3.72 -3.24
C ASN A 274 -12.18 3.63 -4.64
N ASN A 275 -12.88 4.67 -5.08
CA ASN A 275 -13.38 4.76 -6.44
C ASN A 275 -12.25 4.83 -7.48
N ALA A 276 -11.17 5.58 -7.19
CA ALA A 276 -9.98 5.60 -8.03
C ALA A 276 -9.35 4.20 -8.15
N LEU A 277 -9.11 3.52 -7.02
CA LEU A 277 -8.56 2.16 -7.00
C LEU A 277 -9.44 1.18 -7.79
N ARG A 278 -10.77 1.28 -7.65
CA ARG A 278 -11.72 0.49 -8.42
C ARG A 278 -11.57 0.76 -9.92
N ALA A 279 -11.55 2.02 -10.34
CA ALA A 279 -11.43 2.40 -11.73
C ALA A 279 -10.13 1.90 -12.38
N LEU A 280 -9.01 2.01 -11.67
CA LEU A 280 -7.71 1.50 -12.13
C LEU A 280 -7.72 -0.02 -12.29
N ARG A 281 -8.28 -0.76 -11.31
CA ARG A 281 -8.43 -2.22 -11.42
C ARG A 281 -9.34 -2.61 -12.57
N THR A 282 -10.43 -1.89 -12.78
CA THR A 282 -11.34 -2.13 -13.90
C THR A 282 -10.65 -1.91 -15.24
N ALA A 283 -9.85 -0.85 -15.40
CA ALA A 283 -9.08 -0.60 -16.60
C ALA A 283 -8.09 -1.73 -16.90
N MET A 284 -7.36 -2.22 -15.88
CA MET A 284 -6.47 -3.38 -16.00
C MET A 284 -7.24 -4.63 -16.44
N PHE A 285 -8.33 -4.96 -15.73
CA PHE A 285 -9.12 -6.14 -16.02
C PHE A 285 -9.71 -6.11 -17.44
N GLN A 286 -10.24 -4.97 -17.88
CA GLN A 286 -10.77 -4.81 -19.24
C GLN A 286 -9.68 -5.00 -20.29
N PHE A 287 -8.48 -4.48 -20.05
CA PHE A 287 -7.33 -4.66 -20.92
C PHE A 287 -6.88 -6.13 -20.99
N GLU A 288 -6.82 -6.81 -19.85
CA GLU A 288 -6.51 -8.25 -19.76
C GLU A 288 -7.52 -9.10 -20.53
N VAL A 289 -8.82 -8.85 -20.34
CA VAL A 289 -9.88 -9.60 -21.04
C VAL A 289 -9.83 -9.35 -22.54
N LEU A 290 -9.61 -8.10 -22.97
CA LEU A 290 -9.54 -7.74 -24.39
C LEU A 290 -8.42 -8.48 -25.11
N HIS A 291 -7.26 -8.65 -24.46
CA HIS A 291 -6.06 -9.21 -25.07
C HIS A 291 -5.73 -10.65 -24.66
N ALA A 292 -6.58 -11.30 -23.86
CA ALA A 292 -6.35 -12.68 -23.42
C ALA A 292 -6.20 -13.64 -24.62
N ARG A 293 -7.05 -13.49 -25.64
CA ARG A 293 -6.99 -14.31 -26.86
C ARG A 293 -5.69 -14.07 -27.63
N ASP A 294 -5.26 -12.82 -27.74
CA ASP A 294 -4.04 -12.44 -28.47
C ASP A 294 -2.82 -13.13 -27.83
N CYS A 295 -2.70 -13.04 -26.50
CA CYS A 295 -1.61 -13.68 -25.75
C CYS A 295 -1.58 -15.21 -25.92
N ILE A 296 -2.76 -15.87 -25.91
CA ILE A 296 -2.87 -17.33 -26.09
C ILE A 296 -2.45 -17.74 -27.51
N ASN A 297 -2.88 -16.99 -28.53
CA ASN A 297 -2.51 -17.26 -29.91
C ASN A 297 -1.00 -17.08 -30.13
N ASP A 298 -0.44 -15.97 -29.62
CA ASP A 298 1.00 -15.70 -29.68
C ASP A 298 1.81 -16.81 -29.00
N ALA A 299 1.32 -17.32 -27.86
CA ALA A 299 1.95 -18.44 -27.16
C ALA A 299 1.92 -19.73 -27.98
N ALA A 300 0.77 -20.08 -28.56
CA ALA A 300 0.62 -21.28 -29.38
C ALA A 300 1.46 -21.23 -30.66
N ASP A 301 1.55 -20.06 -31.30
CA ASP A 301 2.38 -19.85 -32.48
C ASP A 301 3.88 -19.90 -32.14
N ALA A 302 4.30 -19.29 -31.04
CA ALA A 302 5.66 -19.37 -30.55
C ALA A 302 6.05 -20.82 -30.23
N GLU A 303 5.17 -21.58 -29.56
CA GLU A 303 5.39 -22.99 -29.27
C GLU A 303 5.53 -23.82 -30.56
N ARG A 304 4.66 -23.59 -31.55
CA ARG A 304 4.72 -24.28 -32.84
C ARG A 304 6.04 -24.00 -33.57
N ARG A 305 6.47 -22.74 -33.63
CA ARG A 305 7.75 -22.35 -34.25
C ARG A 305 8.93 -22.99 -33.53
N ASN A 306 8.92 -23.02 -32.20
CA ASN A 306 9.98 -23.66 -31.42
C ASN A 306 10.07 -25.17 -31.69
N ARG A 307 8.94 -25.87 -31.76
CA ARG A 307 8.90 -27.30 -32.11
C ARG A 307 9.41 -27.58 -33.52
N GLN A 308 9.08 -26.71 -34.49
CA GLN A 308 9.56 -26.84 -35.87
C GLN A 308 11.07 -26.60 -35.97
N ALA A 309 11.61 -25.61 -35.26
CA ALA A 309 13.04 -25.31 -35.22
C ALA A 309 13.86 -26.45 -34.61
N VAL A 310 13.32 -27.15 -33.61
CA VAL A 310 13.97 -28.32 -33.01
C VAL A 310 13.97 -29.53 -33.96
N ASN A 311 12.92 -29.68 -34.78
CA ASN A 311 12.80 -30.79 -35.73
C ASN A 311 13.55 -30.57 -37.06
N TYR A 312 14.03 -29.36 -37.33
CA TYR A 312 14.86 -29.01 -38.50
C TYR A 312 16.05 -28.15 -38.05
N PRO A 313 17.08 -28.73 -37.42
CA PRO A 313 18.29 -27.98 -37.11
C PRO A 313 18.94 -27.46 -38.40
N PRO A 314 19.49 -26.24 -38.40
CA PRO A 314 20.11 -25.64 -39.57
C PRO A 314 21.51 -26.23 -39.80
N ASP A 315 21.59 -27.49 -40.22
CA ASP A 315 22.81 -28.11 -40.75
C ASP A 315 22.44 -29.27 -41.70
N ASN A 316 22.13 -28.90 -42.94
CA ASN A 316 22.30 -29.77 -44.11
C ASN A 316 22.46 -28.87 -45.34
N PHE A 317 23.50 -28.03 -45.33
CA PHE A 317 24.03 -27.47 -46.56
C PHE A 317 25.02 -28.49 -47.15
N PRO A 318 24.82 -29.01 -48.36
CA PRO A 318 25.82 -29.84 -49.00
C PRO A 318 27.02 -28.94 -49.35
N PHE A 319 28.21 -29.29 -48.88
CA PHE A 319 29.43 -28.69 -49.38
C PHE A 319 29.56 -28.99 -50.89
N PRO A 320 29.84 -28.00 -51.75
CA PRO A 320 30.17 -28.26 -53.14
C PRO A 320 31.60 -28.82 -53.21
N GLY A 321 31.72 -30.06 -53.69
CA GLY A 321 32.95 -30.62 -54.24
C GLY A 321 32.97 -30.49 -55.76
#